data_AF-A0A925FN14-F1
#
_entry.id   AF-A0A925FN14-F1
#
_cell.length_a   1.000
_cell.length_b   1.000
_cell.length_c   1.000
_cell.angle_alpha   90.00
_cell.angle_beta   90.00
_cell.angle_gamma   90.00
#
_symmetry.space_group_name_H-M   'P 1'
#
loop_
_entity.id
_entity.type
_entity.pdbx_description
1 polymer ?
#
loop_
_entity_poly.entity_id
_entity_poly.type
_entity_poly.pdbx_seq_one_letter_code
_entity_poly.pdbx_strand_id
1 'polypeptide(L)' 'MSDKDAAIRLTMMPRDTNAHGTVFGGIILSYIDVAGGVEAVRHTKHERFVTVAMKEVIFQEPVFIGDLVSFYA' A
#
# COMPACT_ATOMS: atom_id res chain seq x y z
N MET A 1 19.35 -11.48 -0.18
CA MET A 1 18.64 -10.21 -0.39
C MET A 1 18.44 -9.62 1.00
N SER A 2 18.92 -8.40 1.27
CA SER A 2 18.64 -7.75 2.56
C SER A 2 17.13 -7.71 2.75
N ASP A 3 16.64 -8.21 3.87
CA ASP A 3 15.22 -8.14 4.22
C ASP A 3 14.85 -6.65 4.26
N LYS A 4 14.06 -6.20 3.28
CA LYS A 4 13.61 -4.80 3.25
C LYS A 4 12.49 -4.69 4.26
N ASP A 5 12.67 -3.85 5.28
CA ASP A 5 11.59 -3.53 6.20
C ASP A 5 10.40 -2.94 5.41
N ALA A 6 9.19 -3.42 5.69
CA ALA A 6 8.00 -2.84 5.10
C ALA A 6 7.85 -1.38 5.56
N ALA A 7 7.45 -0.51 4.63
CA ALA A 7 7.11 0.87 4.95
C ALA A 7 5.91 0.92 5.91
N ILE A 8 4.88 0.11 5.60
CA ILE A 8 3.68 -0.08 6.42
C ILE A 8 3.20 -1.54 6.35
N ARG A 9 2.52 -2.00 7.42
CA ARG A 9 1.80 -3.27 7.46
C ARG A 9 0.43 -3.06 8.10
N LEU A 10 -0.60 -3.68 7.53
CA LEU A 10 -1.94 -3.57 8.07
C LEU A 10 -2.81 -4.77 7.68
N THR A 11 -3.73 -5.11 8.58
CA THR A 11 -4.74 -6.12 8.33
C THR A 11 -5.93 -5.51 7.58
N MET A 12 -6.38 -6.17 6.51
CA MET A 12 -7.54 -5.73 5.74
C MET A 12 -8.84 -5.98 6.50
N MET A 13 -9.69 -4.97 6.56
CA MET A 13 -10.91 -4.97 7.35
C MET A 13 -12.15 -5.10 6.46
N PRO A 14 -13.32 -5.50 7.01
CA PRO A 14 -14.55 -5.63 6.22
C PRO A 14 -14.92 -4.37 5.42
N ARG A 15 -14.63 -3.18 5.95
CA ARG A 15 -14.90 -1.90 5.27
C ARG A 15 -14.08 -1.71 3.98
N ASP A 16 -13.00 -2.46 3.82
CA ASP A 16 -12.08 -2.33 2.68
C ASP A 16 -12.52 -3.19 1.50
N THR A 17 -13.59 -3.99 1.68
CA THR A 17 -14.07 -4.93 0.65
C THR A 17 -15.11 -4.34 -0.28
N ASN A 18 -15.14 -4.90 -1.49
CA ASN A 18 -16.21 -4.70 -2.44
C ASN A 18 -17.35 -5.72 -2.22
N ALA A 19 -18.42 -5.62 -3.02
CA ALA A 19 -19.58 -6.51 -2.94
C ALA A 19 -19.28 -8.00 -3.21
N HIS A 20 -18.09 -8.33 -3.71
CA HIS A 20 -17.64 -9.69 -3.99
C HIS A 20 -16.71 -10.26 -2.89
N GLY A 21 -16.52 -9.52 -1.78
CA GLY A 21 -15.75 -10.01 -0.63
C GLY A 21 -14.22 -9.95 -0.78
N THR A 22 -13.71 -9.33 -1.85
CA THR A 22 -12.29 -9.00 -2.00
C THR A 22 -12.04 -7.53 -1.70
N VAL A 23 -10.82 -7.20 -1.28
CA VAL A 23 -10.42 -5.82 -1.03
C VAL A 23 -10.50 -5.00 -2.32
N PHE A 24 -11.10 -3.82 -2.23
CA PHE A 24 -11.22 -2.93 -3.37
C PHE A 24 -9.84 -2.42 -3.80
N GLY A 25 -9.53 -2.48 -5.09
CA GLY A 25 -8.22 -2.07 -5.61
C GLY A 25 -7.83 -0.63 -5.25
N GLY A 26 -8.80 0.29 -5.18
CA GLY A 26 -8.57 1.66 -4.74
C GLY A 26 -8.05 1.79 -3.30
N ILE A 27 -8.40 0.85 -2.41
CA ILE A 27 -7.86 0.80 -1.05
C ILE A 27 -6.39 0.41 -1.07
N ILE A 28 -6.04 -0.62 -1.86
CA ILE A 28 -4.65 -1.04 -2.03
C ILE A 28 -3.81 0.09 -2.64
N LEU A 29 -4.31 0.78 -3.67
CA LEU A 29 -3.65 1.94 -4.28
C LEU A 29 -3.42 3.08 -3.27
N SER A 30 -4.40 3.33 -2.40
CA SER A 30 -4.28 4.33 -1.35
C SER A 30 -3.16 3.99 -0.36
N TYR A 31 -3.01 2.72 0.01
CA TYR A 31 -1.92 2.28 0.88
C TYR A 31 -0.55 2.23 0.18
N ILE A 32 -0.51 1.97 -1.13
CA ILE A 32 0.73 2.15 -1.93
C ILE A 32 1.18 3.61 -1.86
N ASP A 33 0.26 4.58 -1.99
CA ASP A 33 0.59 6.01 -1.90
C ASP A 33 1.15 6.38 -0.52
N VAL A 34 0.49 5.93 0.55
CA VAL A 34 0.93 6.17 1.93
C VAL A 34 2.30 5.54 2.19
N ALA A 35 2.53 4.31 1.74
CA ALA A 35 3.82 3.62 1.85
C ALA A 35 4.92 4.40 1.12
N GLY A 36 4.65 4.87 -0.10
CA GLY A 36 5.56 5.72 -0.86
C GLY A 36 5.88 7.03 -0.14
N GLY A 37 4.88 7.66 0.49
CA GLY A 37 5.07 8.87 1.29
C GLY A 37 5.95 8.64 2.54
N VAL A 38 5.75 7.53 3.26
CA VAL A 38 6.61 7.14 4.39
C VAL A 38 8.08 7.04 3.94
N GLU A 39 8.32 6.44 2.78
CA GLU A 39 9.66 6.24 2.24
C GLU A 39 10.27 7.53 1.68
N ALA A 40 9.45 8.40 1.08
CA ALA A 40 9.87 9.73 0.67
C ALA A 40 10.37 10.55 1.88
N VAL A 41 9.66 10.55 3.01
CA VAL A 41 10.11 11.21 4.25
C VAL A 41 11.41 10.57 4.76
N ARG A 42 11.50 9.24 4.80
CA ARG A 42 12.69 8.53 5.28
C ARG A 42 13.92 8.87 4.46
N HIS A 43 13.79 8.94 3.13
CA HIS A 43 14.88 9.21 2.21
C HIS A 43 15.28 10.69 2.16
N THR A 44 14.31 11.59 2.09
CA THR A 44 14.57 13.02 1.87
C THR A 44 14.73 13.83 3.16
N LYS A 45 14.26 13.31 4.30
CA LYS A 45 14.12 14.05 5.57
C LYS A 45 13.25 15.31 5.46
N HIS A 46 12.35 15.35 4.47
CA HIS A 46 11.42 16.44 4.25
C HIS A 46 9.97 15.95 4.29
N GLU A 47 9.09 16.79 4.85
CA GLU A 47 7.66 16.48 5.00
C GLU A 47 6.82 17.01 3.83
N ARG A 48 7.40 17.82 2.94
CA ARG A 48 6.70 18.45 1.82
C ARG A 48 7.07 17.79 0.50
N PHE A 49 6.18 16.95 0.01
CA PHE A 49 6.26 16.30 -1.30
C PHE A 49 4.84 16.02 -1.80
N VAL A 50 4.74 15.65 -3.08
CA VAL A 50 3.49 15.21 -3.70
C VAL A 50 3.77 13.99 -4.57
N THR A 51 2.79 13.10 -4.69
CA THR A 51 2.85 11.99 -5.63
C THR A 51 2.58 12.51 -7.04
N VAL A 52 3.62 12.54 -7.88
CA VAL A 52 3.49 13.03 -9.26
C VAL A 52 2.79 12.01 -10.16
N ALA A 53 3.15 10.73 -10.01
CA ALA A 53 2.60 9.65 -10.81
C ALA A 53 2.78 8.29 -10.13
N MET A 54 1.84 7.38 -10.37
CA MET A 54 2.02 5.94 -10.23
C MET A 54 2.02 5.35 -11.63
N LYS A 55 3.10 4.66 -12.02
CA LYS A 55 3.28 4.23 -13.42
C LYS A 55 2.37 3.07 -13.79
N GLU A 56 2.40 2.00 -13.01
CA GLU A 56 1.63 0.78 -13.27
C GLU A 56 1.41 0.03 -11.96
N VAL A 57 0.23 -0.55 -11.81
CA VAL A 57 -0.10 -1.46 -10.71
C VAL A 57 -0.80 -2.67 -11.32
N ILE A 58 -0.25 -3.85 -11.07
CA ILE A 58 -0.80 -5.13 -11.54
C ILE A 58 -1.35 -5.88 -10.32
N PHE A 59 -2.66 -6.08 -10.27
CA PHE A 59 -3.31 -6.90 -9.26
C PHE A 59 -3.21 -8.38 -9.67
N GLN A 60 -2.19 -9.07 -9.18
CA GLN A 60 -1.92 -10.46 -9.53
C GLN A 60 -2.94 -11.43 -8.93
N GLU A 61 -3.33 -11.19 -7.68
CA GLU A 61 -4.20 -12.06 -6.90
C GLU A 61 -5.17 -11.24 -6.04
N PRO A 62 -6.36 -11.78 -5.72
CA PRO A 62 -7.28 -11.13 -4.81
C PRO A 62 -6.72 -11.08 -3.39
N VAL A 63 -6.99 -9.98 -2.69
CA VAL A 63 -6.73 -9.83 -1.25
C VAL A 63 -8.05 -9.94 -0.50
N PHE A 64 -8.06 -10.60 0.65
CA PHE A 64 -9.25 -10.89 1.43
C PHE A 64 -9.23 -10.21 2.80
N ILE A 65 -10.39 -10.22 3.47
CA ILE A 65 -10.54 -9.75 4.84
C ILE A 65 -9.64 -10.58 5.76
N GLY A 66 -8.94 -9.91 6.67
CA GLY A 66 -8.05 -10.55 7.63
C GLY A 66 -6.63 -10.77 7.12
N ASP A 67 -6.38 -10.59 5.81
CA ASP A 67 -5.02 -10.66 5.26
C ASP A 67 -4.16 -9.54 5.84
N LEU A 68 -2.95 -9.88 6.30
CA LEU A 68 -1.92 -8.93 6.68
C LEU A 68 -1.14 -8.53 5.43
N VAL A 69 -1.38 -7.31 4.94
CA VAL A 69 -0.72 -6.79 3.75
C VAL A 69 0.49 -5.95 4.16
N SER A 70 1.64 -6.26 3.58
CA SER A 70 2.89 -5.52 3.77
C SER A 70 3.24 -4.75 2.51
N PHE A 71 3.50 -3.45 2.64
CA PHE A 71 3.88 -2.58 1.53
C PHE A 71 5.36 -2.23 1.66
N TYR A 72 6.14 -2.53 0.63
CA TYR A 72 7.58 -2.32 0.56
C TYR A 72 7.90 -1.22 -0.47
N ALA A 73 8.97 -0.45 -0.25
CA ALA A 73 9.55 0.45 -1.26
C ALA A 73 11.06 0.20 -1.43
#